data_AF-A0A937PPT2-F1
#
_entry.id   AF-A0A937PPT2-F1
#
_cell.length_a   1.000
_cell.length_b   1.000
_cell.length_c   1.000
_cell.angle_alpha   90.00
_cell.angle_beta   90.00
_cell.angle_gamma   90.00
#
_symmetry.space_group_name_H-M   'P 1'
#
loop_
_entity.id
_entity.type
_entity.pdbx_description
1 polymer ?
#
loop_
_entity_poly.entity_id
_entity_poly.type
_entity_poly.pdbx_seq_one_letter_code
_entity_poly.pdbx_strand_id
1 'polypeptide(L)' 'GDVPEVVFPEGAVLLDERLYIYYGAADKTCCLATINLKDLIDWLKGL' A
#
# COMPACT_ATOMS: atom_id res chain seq x y z
N GLY A 1 -10.63 9.42 11.53
CA GLY A 1 -9.38 10.05 11.97
C GLY A 1 -9.57 11.54 11.97
N ASP A 2 -8.48 12.31 11.98
CA ASP A 2 -8.52 13.77 12.08
C ASP A 2 -8.91 14.42 10.73
N VAL A 3 -8.61 13.74 9.61
CA VAL A 3 -9.14 14.06 8.27
C VAL A 3 -9.81 12.80 7.70
N PRO A 4 -11.14 12.77 7.49
CA PRO A 4 -11.83 11.58 7.01
C PRO A 4 -11.49 11.29 5.53
N GLU A 5 -11.68 10.03 5.10
CA GLU A 5 -11.57 9.58 3.70
C GLU A 5 -10.20 9.75 3.03
N VAL A 6 -9.13 9.90 3.82
CA VAL A 6 -7.75 9.95 3.32
C VAL A 6 -7.04 8.61 3.48
N VAL A 7 -6.39 8.17 2.40
CA VAL A 7 -5.43 7.06 2.35
C VAL A 7 -4.17 7.59 1.67
N PHE A 8 -3.05 7.58 2.37
CA PHE A 8 -1.81 8.21 1.88
C PHE A 8 -0.59 7.29 2.06
N PRO A 9 -0.08 6.65 1.00
CA PRO A 9 1.07 5.75 1.09
C PRO A 9 2.40 6.52 1.20
N GLU A 10 3.24 6.14 2.16
CA GLU A 10 4.49 6.86 2.48
C GLU A 10 5.72 5.94 2.54
N GLY A 11 5.50 4.63 2.68
CA GLY A 11 6.58 3.65 2.75
C GLY A 11 6.24 2.40 1.94
N ALA A 12 7.23 1.88 1.23
CA ALA A 12 7.13 0.62 0.52
C ALA A 12 8.39 -0.22 0.77
N VAL A 13 8.21 -1.47 1.21
CA VAL A 13 9.30 -2.43 1.40
C VAL A 13 9.00 -3.66 0.56
N LEU A 14 9.95 -4.05 -0.28
CA LEU A 14 9.91 -5.33 -0.97
C LEU A 14 10.72 -6.34 -0.18
N LEU A 15 10.07 -7.40 0.30
CA LEU A 15 10.72 -8.54 0.94
C LEU A 15 10.32 -9.79 0.16
N ASP A 16 11.33 -10.47 -0.38
CA ASP A 16 11.16 -11.53 -1.37
C ASP A 16 10.26 -11.05 -2.52
N GLU A 17 9.13 -11.72 -2.75
CA GLU A 17 8.16 -11.37 -3.81
C GLU A 17 6.96 -10.57 -3.28
N ARG A 18 6.95 -10.20 -1.99
CA ARG A 18 5.83 -9.51 -1.37
C ARG A 18 6.15 -8.04 -1.11
N LEU A 19 5.30 -7.17 -1.66
CA LEU A 19 5.34 -5.74 -1.42
C LEU A 19 4.52 -5.41 -0.18
N TYR A 20 5.11 -4.67 0.75
CA TYR A 20 4.53 -4.14 1.98
C TYR A 20 4.39 -2.63 1.83
N ILE A 21 3.17 -2.10 1.80
CA ILE A 21 2.89 -0.67 1.64
C ILE A 21 2.37 -0.14 2.98
N TYR A 22 3.17 0.71 3.61
CA TYR A 22 2.79 1.47 4.80
C TYR A 22 2.11 2.77 4.37
N TYR A 23 0.92 3.01 4.91
CA TYR A 23 0.11 4.17 4.54
C TYR A 23 -0.57 4.79 5.75
N GLY A 24 -0.69 6.12 5.73
CA GLY A 24 -1.53 6.85 6.66
C GLY A 24 -3.01 6.67 6.32
N ALA A 25 -3.84 6.42 7.33
CA ALA A 25 -5.29 6.38 7.22
C ALA A 25 -5.92 7.46 8.09
N ALA A 26 -6.72 8.30 7.45
CA ALA A 26 -7.47 9.40 8.03
C ALA A 26 -6.64 10.33 8.95
N ASP A 27 -5.40 10.63 8.56
CA ASP A 27 -4.41 11.42 9.32
C ASP A 27 -4.27 11.03 10.81
N LYS A 28 -4.51 9.75 11.11
CA LYS A 28 -4.57 9.29 12.51
C LYS A 28 -3.79 8.04 12.80
N THR A 29 -3.79 7.10 11.87
CA THR A 29 -3.19 5.77 12.07
C THR A 29 -2.28 5.41 10.92
N CYS A 30 -1.21 4.70 11.22
CA CYS A 30 -0.41 4.01 10.22
C CYS A 30 -0.98 2.60 10.01
N CYS A 31 -1.15 2.22 8.74
CA CYS A 31 -1.71 0.96 8.30
C CYS A 31 -0.75 0.25 7.35
N LEU A 32 -0.99 -1.03 7.08
CA LEU A 32 -0.19 -1.86 6.19
C LEU A 32 -1.10 -2.59 5.21
N ALA A 33 -0.78 -2.51 3.92
CA ALA A 33 -1.33 -3.37 2.87
C ALA A 33 -0.21 -4.23 2.27
N THR A 34 -0.55 -5.43 1.80
CA THR A 34 0.43 -6.33 1.16
C THR A 34 -0.10 -6.93 -0.12
N ILE A 35 0.77 -7.11 -1.13
CA ILE A 35 0.45 -7.77 -2.40
C ILE A 35 1.69 -8.51 -2.92
N ASN A 36 1.53 -9.57 -3.71
CA ASN A 36 2.66 -10.09 -4.48
C ASN A 36 3.02 -9.07 -5.57
N LEU A 37 4.30 -8.77 -5.75
CA LEU A 37 4.75 -7.75 -6.70
C LEU A 37 4.34 -8.10 -8.14
N LYS A 38 4.37 -9.39 -8.51
CA LYS A 38 3.97 -9.84 -9.85
C LYS A 38 2.50 -9.51 -10.12
N ASP A 39 1.61 -9.80 -9.16
CA ASP A 39 0.18 -9.54 -9.31
C ASP A 39 -0.10 -8.05 -9.52
N LEU A 40 0.61 -7.17 -8.80
CA LEU A 40 0.49 -5.71 -8.98
C LEU A 40 0.94 -5.28 -10.39
N ILE A 41 2.07 -5.80 -10.85
CA ILE A 41 2.64 -5.44 -12.16
C ILE A 41 1.76 -5.99 -13.30
N ASP A 42 1.23 -7.20 -13.17
CA ASP A 42 0.30 -7.78 -14.13
C ASP A 42 -0.97 -6.93 -14.22
N TRP A 43 -1.56 -6.55 -13.07
CA TRP A 43 -2.70 -5.64 -13.02
C TRP A 43 -2.42 -4.29 -13.70
N LEU A 44 -1.25 -3.68 -13.45
CA LEU A 44 -0.85 -2.42 -14.10
C LEU A 44 -0.66 -2.55 -15.61
N LYS A 45 -0.32 -3.74 -16.09
CA LYS A 45 -0.18 -4.04 -17.53
C LYS A 45 -1.51 -4.47 -18.17
N GLY A 46 -2.57 -4.64 -17.39
CA GLY A 46 -3.86 -5.16 -17.86
C GLY A 46 -3.81 -6.63 -18.25
N LEU A 47 -2.94 -7.42 -17.60
CA LEU A 47 -2.77 -8.86 -17.80
C LEU A 47 -3.66 -9.68 -16.86
#